data_AF-A0A6B3EBD4-F1
#
_entry.id   AF-A0A6B3EBD4-F1
#
_cell.length_a   1.000
_cell.length_b   1.000
_cell.length_c   1.000
_cell.angle_alpha   90.00
_cell.angle_beta   90.00
_cell.angle_gamma   90.00
#
_symmetry.space_group_name_H-M   'P 1'
#
loop_
_entity.id
_entity.type
_entity.pdbx_description
1 polymer ?
#
loop_
_entity_poly.entity_id
_entity_poly.type
_entity_poly.pdbx_seq_one_letter_code
_entity_poly.pdbx_strand_id
1 'polypeptide(L)'
;WLAGTYDEALLMLDTAIKVAKHRKTVYQKLMAEANTDLLPISPGIPQIMLVVDEGAELLVATDRKLRKLGEKLLEVIRIARAMGVRTVITALGATGSVLGNLMIRREAKVRVALTGGETEGMDLTKLFPGSRGLRPDQAPFKGAGFMGTPESPVALFKAWRIKPNQIREIIAATSERHPILDTPSATAAGPAYADRWSAA
;
A
#
# COMPACT_ATOMS: atom_id res chain seq x y z
N TRP A 1 -12.17 6.19 3.66
CA TRP A 1 -11.45 7.21 4.43
C TRP A 1 -10.46 7.84 3.49
N LEU A 2 -10.52 9.15 3.29
CA LEU A 2 -9.53 9.93 2.55
C LEU A 2 -8.77 10.81 3.55
N ALA A 3 -7.44 10.75 3.56
CA ALA A 3 -6.59 11.63 4.36
C ALA A 3 -5.96 12.71 3.47
N GLY A 4 -6.53 13.91 3.48
CA GLY A 4 -6.04 15.05 2.69
C GLY A 4 -5.07 15.96 3.44
N THR A 5 -4.91 15.78 4.75
CA THR A 5 -4.05 16.63 5.61
C THR A 5 -3.06 15.79 6.40
N TYR A 6 -2.03 16.45 6.92
CA TYR A 6 -1.03 15.82 7.80
C TYR A 6 -1.67 15.15 9.02
N ASP A 7 -2.56 15.86 9.72
CA ASP A 7 -3.17 15.36 10.95
C ASP A 7 -4.10 14.18 10.66
N GLU A 8 -4.85 14.25 9.55
CA GLU A 8 -5.73 13.16 9.12
C GLU A 8 -4.95 11.92 8.70
N ALA A 9 -3.82 12.09 8.00
CA ALA A 9 -2.93 10.99 7.64
C ALA A 9 -2.32 10.34 8.88
N LEU A 10 -1.91 11.14 9.87
CA LEU A 10 -1.39 10.63 11.12
C LEU A 10 -2.45 9.83 11.89
N LEU A 11 -3.67 10.37 11.97
CA LEU A 11 -4.81 9.72 12.60
C LEU A 11 -5.16 8.39 11.91
N MET A 12 -5.15 8.36 10.58
CA MET A 12 -5.37 7.16 9.77
C MET A 12 -4.32 6.08 10.04
N LEU A 13 -3.04 6.44 10.05
CA LEU A 13 -1.96 5.49 10.30
C LEU A 13 -1.99 4.96 11.74
N ASP A 14 -2.22 5.82 12.73
CA ASP A 14 -2.39 5.40 14.14
C ASP A 14 -3.58 4.46 14.30
N THR A 15 -4.68 4.73 13.60
CA THR A 15 -5.86 3.88 13.58
C THR A 15 -5.56 2.51 12.97
N ALA A 16 -4.87 2.47 11.83
CA ALA A 16 -4.45 1.22 11.19
C ALA A 16 -3.54 0.38 12.10
N ILE A 17 -2.62 1.01 12.83
CA ILE A 17 -1.73 0.35 13.80
C ILE A 17 -2.55 -0.26 14.95
N LYS A 18 -3.51 0.49 15.51
CA LYS A 18 -4.39 0.00 16.58
C LYS A 18 -5.20 -1.21 16.12
N VAL A 19 -5.81 -1.12 14.94
CA VAL A 19 -6.57 -2.23 14.34
C VAL A 19 -5.69 -3.46 14.15
N ALA A 20 -4.50 -3.31 13.58
CA ALA A 20 -3.57 -4.42 13.38
C ALA A 20 -3.17 -5.08 14.71
N LYS A 21 -2.83 -4.30 15.73
CA LYS A 21 -2.46 -4.82 17.06
C LYS A 21 -3.64 -5.56 17.72
N HIS A 22 -4.85 -5.04 17.57
CA HIS A 22 -6.04 -5.67 18.15
C HIS A 22 -6.47 -6.95 17.40
N ARG A 23 -6.42 -6.94 16.06
CA ARG A 23 -6.62 -8.15 15.24
C ARG A 23 -5.67 -9.26 15.66
N LYS A 24 -4.41 -8.91 15.94
CA LYS A 24 -3.39 -9.85 16.41
C LYS A 24 -3.76 -10.52 17.72
N THR A 25 -4.48 -9.87 18.62
CA THR A 25 -4.88 -10.49 19.90
C THR A 25 -6.19 -11.26 19.77
N VAL A 26 -7.19 -10.68 19.11
CA VAL A 26 -8.55 -11.23 19.09
C VAL A 26 -8.69 -12.44 18.16
N TYR A 27 -7.97 -12.46 17.04
CA TYR A 27 -8.10 -13.53 16.06
C TYR A 27 -7.10 -14.68 16.23
N GLN A 28 -6.35 -14.75 17.34
CA GLN A 28 -5.39 -15.83 17.61
C GLN A 28 -6.04 -17.22 17.53
N LYS A 29 -7.24 -17.37 18.12
CA LYS A 29 -7.97 -18.63 18.10
C LYS A 29 -8.34 -19.05 16.66
N LEU A 30 -8.88 -18.11 15.87
CA LEU A 30 -9.23 -18.36 14.47
C LEU A 30 -8.01 -18.77 13.63
N MET A 31 -6.88 -18.09 13.84
CA MET A 31 -5.62 -18.40 13.15
C MET A 31 -5.09 -19.79 13.52
N ALA A 32 -5.18 -20.17 14.80
CA ALA A 32 -4.81 -21.50 15.26
C ALA A 32 -5.73 -22.59 14.68
N GLU A 33 -7.05 -22.37 14.67
CA GLU A 33 -8.03 -23.29 14.07
C GLU A 33 -7.81 -23.47 12.57
N ALA A 34 -7.46 -22.39 11.86
CA ALA A 34 -7.13 -22.43 10.44
C ALA A 34 -5.69 -22.88 10.15
N ASN A 35 -4.90 -23.21 11.18
CA ASN A 35 -3.49 -23.63 11.09
C ASN A 35 -2.63 -22.69 10.22
N THR A 36 -2.69 -21.39 10.51
CA THR A 36 -1.99 -20.37 9.73
C THR A 36 -1.46 -19.23 10.61
N ASP A 37 -0.39 -18.58 10.16
CA ASP A 37 0.17 -17.36 10.74
C ASP A 37 -0.41 -16.07 10.11
N LEU A 38 -1.36 -16.22 9.17
CA LEU A 38 -2.05 -15.12 8.50
C LEU A 38 -3.52 -15.12 8.89
N LEU A 39 -4.07 -13.94 9.18
CA LEU A 39 -5.51 -13.77 9.42
C LEU A 39 -6.32 -14.23 8.19
N PRO A 40 -7.19 -15.24 8.32
CA PRO A 40 -8.06 -15.65 7.21
C PRO A 40 -9.04 -14.51 6.86
N ILE A 41 -8.93 -13.98 5.64
CA ILE A 41 -9.81 -12.93 5.13
C ILE A 41 -11.11 -13.52 4.62
N SER A 42 -12.22 -12.87 4.94
CA SER A 42 -13.56 -13.27 4.52
C SER A 42 -14.47 -12.04 4.38
N PRO A 43 -15.70 -12.18 3.86
CA PRO A 43 -16.67 -11.09 3.89
C PRO A 43 -16.94 -10.51 5.29
N GLY A 44 -16.82 -11.34 6.34
CA GLY A 44 -16.97 -10.91 7.74
C GLY A 44 -15.69 -10.36 8.39
N ILE A 45 -14.52 -10.62 7.79
CA ILE A 45 -13.21 -10.12 8.25
C ILE A 45 -12.49 -9.53 7.03
N PRO A 46 -12.82 -8.28 6.65
CA PRO A 46 -12.34 -7.71 5.40
C PRO A 46 -10.85 -7.36 5.46
N GLN A 47 -10.19 -7.47 4.31
CA GLN A 47 -8.87 -6.89 4.10
C GLN A 47 -8.96 -5.37 4.12
N ILE A 48 -8.02 -4.73 4.80
CA ILE A 48 -7.87 -3.27 4.78
C ILE A 48 -6.77 -2.91 3.78
N MET A 49 -7.08 -2.09 2.78
CA MET A 49 -6.10 -1.58 1.83
C MET A 49 -5.77 -0.12 2.17
N LEU A 50 -4.51 0.14 2.48
CA LEU A 50 -3.96 1.48 2.63
C LEU A 50 -3.22 1.84 1.33
N VAL A 51 -3.73 2.82 0.60
CA VAL A 51 -3.08 3.36 -0.60
C VAL A 51 -2.46 4.70 -0.23
N VAL A 52 -1.15 4.82 -0.42
CA VAL A 52 -0.40 6.05 -0.16
C VAL A 52 0.17 6.52 -1.48
N ASP A 53 -0.46 7.55 -2.06
CA ASP A 53 0.02 8.16 -3.28
C ASP A 53 1.26 9.00 -2.97
N GLU A 54 2.33 8.82 -3.76
CA GLU A 54 3.66 9.39 -3.53
C GLU A 54 4.22 9.09 -2.14
N GLY A 55 3.78 8.00 -1.52
CA GLY A 55 4.12 7.68 -0.14
C GLY A 55 5.60 7.39 0.08
N ALA A 56 6.36 7.14 -0.99
CA ALA A 56 7.77 6.85 -0.88
C ALA A 56 8.61 8.09 -0.51
N GLU A 57 8.15 9.28 -0.86
CA GLU A 57 8.76 10.55 -0.42
C GLU A 57 8.71 10.70 1.10
N LEU A 58 7.64 10.23 1.75
CA LEU A 58 7.52 10.21 3.22
C LEU A 58 8.61 9.36 3.88
N LEU A 59 9.12 8.34 3.18
CA LEU A 59 10.09 7.38 3.70
C LEU A 59 11.54 7.88 3.60
N VAL A 60 11.77 8.96 2.86
CA VAL A 60 13.07 9.62 2.71
C VAL A 60 13.05 11.08 3.18
N ALA A 61 11.90 11.55 3.66
CA ALA A 61 11.70 12.93 4.10
C ALA A 61 12.61 13.30 5.29
N THR A 62 13.20 14.49 5.22
CA THR A 62 14.00 15.08 6.29
C THR A 62 13.18 16.00 7.21
N ASP A 63 12.07 16.53 6.70
CA ASP A 63 11.13 17.32 7.50
C ASP A 63 10.58 16.50 8.67
N ARG A 64 10.48 17.12 9.85
CA ARG A 64 10.08 16.44 11.09
C ARG A 64 8.67 15.88 11.03
N LYS A 65 7.72 16.61 10.42
CA LYS A 65 6.33 16.15 10.30
C LYS A 65 6.28 14.97 9.35
N LEU A 66 6.83 15.10 8.15
CA LEU A 66 6.82 14.03 7.15
C LEU A 66 7.56 12.78 7.63
N ARG A 67 8.70 12.93 8.31
CA ARG A 67 9.43 11.81 8.92
C ARG A 67 8.56 11.04 9.93
N LYS A 68 7.78 11.74 10.75
CA LYS A 68 6.85 11.10 11.70
C LYS A 68 5.77 10.28 10.97
N LEU A 69 5.25 10.77 9.84
CA LEU A 69 4.34 9.97 8.99
C LEU A 69 5.06 8.76 8.40
N GLY A 70 6.28 8.93 7.90
CA GLY A 70 7.10 7.84 7.38
C GLY A 70 7.35 6.74 8.42
N GLU A 71 7.67 7.11 9.66
CA GLU A 71 7.83 6.18 10.79
C GLU A 71 6.56 5.37 11.06
N LYS A 72 5.39 6.03 11.06
CA LYS A 72 4.09 5.39 11.25
C LYS A 72 3.72 4.47 10.09
N LEU A 73 3.97 4.91 8.86
CA LEU A 73 3.77 4.08 7.67
C LEU A 73 4.65 2.83 7.70
N LEU A 74 5.92 2.95 8.09
CA LEU A 74 6.82 1.81 8.28
C LEU A 74 6.34 0.87 9.38
N GLU A 75 5.80 1.39 10.48
CA GLU A 75 5.20 0.57 11.53
C GLU A 75 4.04 -0.27 10.96
N VAL A 76 3.11 0.35 10.22
CA VAL A 76 2.00 -0.36 9.55
C VAL A 76 2.51 -1.48 8.65
N ILE A 77 3.44 -1.16 7.73
CA ILE A 77 3.99 -2.12 6.77
C ILE A 77 4.57 -3.35 7.48
N ARG A 78 5.30 -3.12 8.58
CA ARG A 78 5.98 -4.20 9.31
C ARG A 78 5.04 -5.10 10.08
N ILE A 79 4.04 -4.55 10.77
CA ILE A 79 3.26 -5.32 11.76
C ILE A 79 1.93 -5.82 11.21
N ALA A 80 1.38 -5.15 10.19
CA ALA A 80 -0.02 -5.28 9.86
C ALA A 80 -0.30 -6.29 8.73
N ARG A 81 0.74 -6.74 8.02
CA ARG A 81 0.65 -7.70 6.89
C ARG A 81 -0.08 -8.99 7.28
N ALA A 82 0.33 -9.61 8.39
CA ALA A 82 -0.28 -10.84 8.87
C ALA A 82 -1.75 -10.65 9.28
N MET A 83 -2.13 -9.42 9.64
CA MET A 83 -3.47 -9.06 10.12
C MET A 83 -4.39 -8.52 9.03
N GLY A 84 -4.07 -8.79 7.76
CA GLY A 84 -4.95 -8.43 6.66
C GLY A 84 -4.95 -6.94 6.32
N VAL A 85 -3.92 -6.19 6.72
CA VAL A 85 -3.72 -4.81 6.28
C VAL A 85 -2.65 -4.81 5.21
N ARG A 86 -3.00 -4.36 4.00
CA ARG A 86 -2.11 -4.27 2.84
C ARG A 86 -1.82 -2.83 2.50
N THR A 87 -0.59 -2.56 2.10
CA THR A 87 -0.15 -1.23 1.68
C THR A 87 0.18 -1.23 0.19
N VAL A 88 -0.27 -0.19 -0.51
CA VAL A 88 0.18 0.16 -1.85
C VAL A 88 0.85 1.52 -1.73
N ILE A 89 2.11 1.60 -2.13
CA ILE A 89 2.90 2.84 -2.07
C ILE A 89 3.34 3.14 -3.48
N THR A 90 3.00 4.33 -3.98
CA THR A 90 3.49 4.83 -5.26
C THR A 90 4.67 5.78 -5.02
N ALA A 91 5.47 5.92 -6.08
CA ALA A 91 6.58 6.86 -6.14
C ALA A 91 6.75 7.27 -7.60
N LEU A 92 6.76 8.55 -7.88
CA LEU A 92 7.27 9.09 -9.14
C LEU A 92 8.79 9.28 -9.04
N GLY A 93 9.46 9.12 -10.18
CA GLY A 93 10.90 9.32 -10.30
C GLY A 93 11.66 8.52 -9.26
N ALA A 94 11.67 7.19 -9.38
CA ALA A 94 12.22 6.25 -8.41
C ALA A 94 13.72 6.48 -8.15
N THR A 95 14.02 7.53 -7.40
CA THR A 95 15.36 8.02 -7.14
C THR A 95 16.13 6.96 -6.35
N GLY A 96 17.45 6.97 -6.50
CA GLY A 96 18.31 6.03 -5.79
C GLY A 96 18.15 6.05 -4.27
N SER A 97 17.66 7.16 -3.68
CA SER A 97 17.37 7.31 -2.25
C SER A 97 16.12 6.53 -1.82
N VAL A 98 15.00 6.68 -2.55
CA VAL A 98 13.75 5.94 -2.30
C VAL A 98 13.97 4.44 -2.51
N LEU A 99 14.50 4.07 -3.69
CA LEU A 99 14.76 2.66 -4.01
C LEU A 99 15.92 2.08 -3.20
N GLY A 100 16.78 2.91 -2.62
CA GLY A 100 17.90 2.52 -1.77
C GLY A 100 17.49 2.13 -0.35
N ASN A 101 16.28 2.51 0.09
CA ASN A 101 15.82 2.21 1.44
C ASN A 101 15.63 0.70 1.63
N LEU A 102 16.50 0.10 2.44
CA LEU A 102 16.52 -1.34 2.73
C LEU A 102 15.19 -1.84 3.33
N MET A 103 14.49 -1.01 4.09
CA MET A 103 13.22 -1.38 4.69
C MET A 103 12.14 -1.52 3.62
N ILE A 104 12.08 -0.60 2.67
CA ILE A 104 11.18 -0.71 1.52
C ILE A 104 11.50 -1.99 0.74
N ARG A 105 12.77 -2.25 0.45
CA ARG A 105 13.16 -3.49 -0.26
C ARG A 105 12.77 -4.74 0.50
N ARG A 106 12.91 -4.75 1.82
CA ARG A 106 12.61 -5.93 2.63
C ARG A 106 11.11 -6.19 2.67
N GLU A 107 10.29 -5.17 2.85
CA GLU A 107 8.86 -5.34 3.11
C GLU A 107 8.00 -5.28 1.82
N ALA A 108 8.40 -4.47 0.83
CA ALA A 108 7.74 -4.37 -0.48
C ALA A 108 8.19 -5.51 -1.39
N LYS A 109 7.46 -6.63 -1.28
CA LYS A 109 7.75 -7.87 -1.99
C LYS A 109 7.20 -7.93 -3.42
N VAL A 110 6.05 -7.28 -3.66
CA VAL A 110 5.51 -7.07 -5.00
C VAL A 110 5.98 -5.72 -5.49
N ARG A 111 6.53 -5.68 -6.69
CA ARG A 111 7.15 -4.48 -7.24
C ARG A 111 6.71 -4.28 -8.68
N VAL A 112 6.39 -3.04 -8.99
CA VAL A 112 5.88 -2.63 -10.28
C VAL A 112 6.62 -1.35 -10.67
N ALA A 113 7.18 -1.34 -11.88
CA ALA A 113 7.78 -0.15 -12.48
C ALA A 113 7.02 0.13 -13.77
N LEU A 114 6.40 1.29 -13.88
CA LEU A 114 5.92 1.80 -15.15
C LEU A 114 7.01 2.67 -15.75
N THR A 115 7.55 2.28 -16.90
CA THR A 115 8.66 3.00 -17.53
C THR A 115 8.13 4.03 -18.52
N GLY A 116 7.11 3.67 -19.31
CA GLY A 116 6.57 4.54 -20.36
C GLY A 116 7.62 4.96 -21.41
N GLY A 117 8.73 4.24 -21.52
CA GLY A 117 9.91 4.59 -22.33
C GLY A 117 10.83 5.66 -21.71
N GLU A 118 10.58 6.12 -20.50
CA GLU A 118 11.42 7.12 -19.82
C GLU A 118 12.76 6.51 -19.38
N THR A 119 13.85 7.09 -19.87
CA THR A 119 15.21 6.57 -19.67
C THR A 119 15.94 7.20 -18.49
N GLU A 120 15.52 8.38 -18.04
CA GLU A 120 16.20 9.12 -16.99
C GLU A 120 15.68 8.74 -15.60
N GLY A 121 16.59 8.64 -14.63
CA GLY A 121 16.25 8.50 -13.21
C GLY A 121 15.75 7.12 -12.75
N MET A 122 15.51 6.17 -13.66
CA MET A 122 14.96 4.86 -13.30
C MET A 122 16.03 3.77 -13.14
N ASP A 123 16.33 3.43 -11.87
CA ASP A 123 17.23 2.32 -11.55
C ASP A 123 16.47 1.00 -11.34
N LEU A 124 16.17 0.32 -12.46
CA LEU A 124 15.47 -0.98 -12.45
C LEU A 124 16.22 -2.06 -11.67
N THR A 125 17.55 -1.98 -11.57
CA THR A 125 18.35 -2.95 -10.81
C THR A 125 18.13 -2.78 -9.31
N LYS A 126 17.98 -1.55 -8.83
CA LYS A 126 17.62 -1.26 -7.43
C LYS A 126 16.19 -1.69 -7.11
N LEU A 127 15.26 -1.46 -8.02
CA LEU A 127 13.86 -1.87 -7.84
C LEU A 127 13.69 -3.39 -7.94
N PHE A 128 14.47 -4.07 -8.79
CA PHE A 128 14.44 -5.52 -8.99
C PHE A 128 15.82 -6.17 -8.78
N PRO A 129 16.33 -6.24 -7.53
CA PRO A 129 17.59 -6.88 -7.19
C PRO A 129 17.62 -8.33 -7.69
N GLY A 130 18.75 -8.72 -8.27
CA GLY A 130 18.95 -10.05 -8.83
C GLY A 130 18.45 -10.21 -10.28
N SER A 131 17.65 -9.28 -10.79
CA SER A 131 17.27 -9.25 -12.21
C SER A 131 18.37 -8.56 -13.02
N ARG A 132 18.87 -9.21 -14.05
CA ARG A 132 19.92 -8.68 -14.94
C ARG A 132 19.32 -8.22 -16.26
N GLY A 133 19.89 -7.17 -16.84
CA GLY A 133 19.58 -6.75 -18.21
C GLY A 133 18.22 -6.06 -18.41
N LEU A 134 17.54 -5.67 -17.32
CA LEU A 134 16.32 -4.87 -17.39
C LEU A 134 16.66 -3.45 -17.83
N ARG A 135 15.98 -2.97 -18.85
CA ARG A 135 16.18 -1.62 -19.39
C ARG A 135 14.84 -0.98 -19.76
N PRO A 136 14.67 0.34 -19.55
CA PRO A 136 13.41 1.03 -19.83
C PRO A 136 12.92 0.92 -21.29
N ASP A 137 13.84 0.81 -22.26
CA ASP A 137 13.56 0.68 -23.70
C ASP A 137 12.83 -0.62 -24.06
N GLN A 138 12.88 -1.65 -23.21
CA GLN A 138 12.13 -2.89 -23.41
C GLN A 138 10.62 -2.72 -23.17
N ALA A 139 10.19 -1.62 -22.54
CA ALA A 139 8.80 -1.27 -22.28
C ALA A 139 8.48 0.16 -22.77
N PRO A 140 8.53 0.43 -24.08
CA PRO A 140 8.53 1.81 -24.61
C PRO A 140 7.15 2.48 -24.61
N PHE A 141 6.08 1.74 -24.32
CA PHE A 141 4.71 2.25 -24.45
C PHE A 141 4.15 2.74 -23.12
N LYS A 142 3.39 3.85 -23.12
CA LYS A 142 2.70 4.38 -21.93
C LYS A 142 1.90 3.30 -21.20
N GLY A 143 2.13 3.10 -19.91
CA GLY A 143 1.48 2.06 -19.11
C GLY A 143 2.08 0.66 -19.29
N ALA A 144 3.17 0.51 -20.04
CA ALA A 144 4.00 -0.69 -20.03
C ALA A 144 5.13 -0.54 -19.00
N GLY A 145 5.67 -1.67 -18.56
CA GLY A 145 6.81 -1.69 -17.67
C GLY A 145 7.13 -3.10 -17.18
N PHE A 146 7.62 -3.21 -15.95
CA PHE A 146 8.03 -4.47 -15.34
C PHE A 146 7.27 -4.74 -14.04
N MET A 147 6.94 -6.00 -13.80
CA MET A 147 6.34 -6.46 -12.55
C MET A 147 7.05 -7.72 -12.07
N GLY A 148 7.28 -7.81 -10.76
CA GLY A 148 7.78 -9.00 -10.11
C GLY A 148 7.09 -9.23 -8.76
N THR A 149 6.95 -10.50 -8.39
CA THR A 149 6.43 -10.93 -7.08
C THR A 149 7.40 -11.94 -6.46
N PRO A 150 7.23 -12.34 -5.18
CA PRO A 150 8.01 -13.43 -4.62
C PRO A 150 7.87 -14.75 -5.39
N GLU A 151 6.71 -14.98 -5.99
CA GLU A 151 6.34 -16.22 -6.67
C GLU A 151 6.65 -16.20 -8.17
N SER A 152 6.91 -15.03 -8.76
CA SER A 152 7.09 -14.88 -10.20
C SER A 152 8.25 -13.96 -10.54
N PRO A 153 9.15 -14.38 -11.45
CA PRO A 153 10.28 -13.56 -11.87
C PRO A 153 9.78 -12.29 -12.54
N VAL A 154 10.66 -11.29 -12.61
CA VAL A 154 10.33 -10.02 -13.23
C VAL A 154 10.05 -10.21 -14.70
N ALA A 155 8.89 -9.75 -15.15
CA ALA A 155 8.44 -9.83 -16.52
C ALA A 155 7.86 -8.51 -17.01
N LEU A 156 7.81 -8.35 -18.32
CA LEU A 156 7.09 -7.25 -18.96
C LEU A 156 5.59 -7.35 -18.65
N PHE A 157 4.98 -6.23 -18.32
CA PHE A 157 3.53 -6.14 -18.15
C PHE A 157 2.98 -4.86 -18.78
N LYS A 158 1.66 -4.85 -19.01
CA LYS A 158 0.92 -3.72 -19.56
C LYS A 158 -0.30 -3.45 -18.68
N ALA A 159 -0.40 -2.23 -18.16
CA ALA A 159 -1.55 -1.78 -17.40
C ALA A 159 -2.71 -1.35 -18.31
N TRP A 160 -3.92 -1.51 -17.79
CA TRP A 160 -5.13 -0.96 -18.39
C TRP A 160 -5.12 0.57 -18.23
N ARG A 161 -5.44 1.27 -19.31
CA ARG A 161 -5.66 2.73 -19.25
C ARG A 161 -7.10 2.99 -18.83
N ILE A 162 -7.29 3.57 -17.65
CA ILE A 162 -8.59 4.05 -17.18
C ILE A 162 -8.68 5.56 -17.46
N LYS A 163 -9.77 5.98 -18.11
CA LYS A 163 -10.05 7.40 -18.42
C LYS A 163 -10.86 8.07 -17.31
N PRO A 164 -10.80 9.40 -17.16
CA PRO A 164 -11.57 10.12 -16.14
C PRO A 164 -13.08 9.86 -16.16
N ASN A 165 -13.72 9.72 -17.34
CA ASN A 165 -15.15 9.39 -17.42
C ASN A 165 -15.44 7.98 -16.90
N GLN A 166 -14.58 7.00 -17.21
CA GLN A 166 -14.71 5.63 -16.69
C GLN A 166 -14.55 5.61 -15.16
N ILE A 167 -13.67 6.44 -14.59
CA ILE A 167 -13.56 6.58 -13.13
C ILE A 167 -14.89 7.07 -12.55
N ARG A 168 -15.51 8.10 -13.13
CA ARG A 168 -16.82 8.60 -12.67
C ARG A 168 -17.91 7.54 -12.76
N GLU A 169 -17.96 6.81 -13.87
CA GLU A 169 -18.92 5.71 -14.09
C GLU A 169 -18.73 4.60 -13.05
N ILE A 170 -17.48 4.20 -12.77
CA ILE A 170 -17.15 3.20 -11.74
C ILE A 170 -17.59 3.70 -10.36
N ILE A 171 -17.30 4.95 -10.00
CA ILE A 171 -17.69 5.53 -8.71
C ILE A 171 -19.22 5.49 -8.57
N ALA A 172 -19.96 5.97 -9.57
CA ALA A 172 -21.42 5.94 -9.55
C ALA A 172 -21.97 4.52 -9.40
N ALA A 173 -21.44 3.56 -10.17
CA ALA A 173 -21.87 2.16 -10.15
C ALA A 173 -21.49 1.39 -8.87
N THR A 174 -20.53 1.90 -8.09
CA THR A 174 -20.04 1.25 -6.87
C THR A 174 -20.34 2.04 -5.60
N SER A 175 -21.03 3.18 -5.71
CA SER A 175 -21.28 4.12 -4.61
C SER A 175 -21.92 3.44 -3.40
N GLU A 176 -22.94 2.59 -3.61
CA GLU A 176 -23.62 1.83 -2.56
C GLU A 176 -22.73 0.79 -1.85
N ARG A 177 -21.57 0.46 -2.40
CA ARG A 177 -20.61 -0.45 -1.78
C ARG A 177 -19.82 0.34 -0.74
N HIS A 178 -20.30 0.31 0.49
CA HIS A 178 -19.60 0.87 1.66
C HIS A 178 -19.08 -0.23 2.59
N PRO A 179 -17.97 -0.92 2.25
CA PRO A 179 -17.35 -1.87 3.17
C PRO A 179 -17.03 -1.20 4.51
N ILE A 180 -17.47 -1.84 5.58
CA ILE A 180 -17.17 -1.44 6.95
C ILE A 180 -16.15 -2.39 7.58
N LEU A 181 -15.49 -1.93 8.63
CA LEU A 181 -14.64 -2.79 9.44
C LEU A 181 -15.48 -3.85 10.15
N ASP A 182 -14.90 -5.03 10.35
CA ASP A 182 -15.42 -6.04 11.28
C ASP A 182 -15.48 -5.48 12.71
N THR A 183 -16.36 -6.03 13.55
CA THR A 183 -16.63 -5.51 14.90
C THR A 183 -15.36 -5.32 15.77
N PRO A 184 -14.42 -6.28 15.86
CA PRO A 184 -13.17 -6.06 16.59
C PRO A 184 -12.36 -4.90 16.03
N SER A 185 -12.25 -4.81 14.71
CA SER A 185 -11.49 -3.74 14.03
C SER A 185 -12.16 -2.38 14.20
N ALA A 186 -13.49 -2.30 14.12
CA ALA A 186 -14.24 -1.08 14.37
C ALA A 186 -14.07 -0.60 15.82
N THR A 187 -14.13 -1.52 16.79
CA THR A 187 -13.88 -1.23 18.21
C THR A 187 -12.48 -0.66 18.44
N ALA A 188 -11.45 -1.28 17.85
CA ALA A 188 -10.07 -0.83 17.97
C ALA A 188 -9.82 0.52 17.29
N ALA A 189 -10.53 0.78 16.19
CA ALA A 189 -10.43 2.03 15.46
C ALA A 189 -11.12 3.19 16.20
N GLY A 190 -12.23 2.90 16.87
CA GLY A 190 -12.94 3.85 17.72
C GLY A 190 -13.50 5.05 16.95
N PRO A 191 -13.68 6.20 17.64
CA PRO A 191 -14.29 7.40 17.06
C PRO A 191 -13.57 7.92 15.81
N ALA A 192 -12.23 7.78 15.77
CA ALA A 192 -11.42 8.19 14.61
C ALA A 192 -11.90 7.58 13.29
N TYR A 193 -12.34 6.31 13.32
CA TYR A 193 -12.94 5.69 12.14
C TYR A 193 -14.45 5.95 12.06
N ALA A 194 -15.18 5.91 13.16
CA ALA A 194 -16.63 6.14 13.13
C ALA A 194 -16.97 7.51 12.50
N ASP A 195 -16.21 8.53 12.87
CA ASP A 195 -16.43 9.93 12.49
C ASP A 195 -15.57 10.38 11.29
N ARG A 196 -14.89 9.45 10.60
CA ARG A 196 -13.96 9.74 9.48
C ARG A 196 -14.57 10.49 8.28
N TRP A 197 -15.88 10.70 8.28
CA TRP A 197 -16.64 11.40 7.24
C TRP A 197 -17.39 12.63 7.79
N SER A 198 -17.30 12.91 9.08
CA SER A 198 -18.04 14.01 9.72
C SER A 198 -17.36 15.36 9.55
N ALA A 199 -16.07 15.39 9.22
CA ALA A 199 -15.37 16.57 8.75
C ALA A 199 -15.73 16.81 7.27
N ALA A 200 -16.90 17.39 7.05
CA ALA A 200 -17.31 18.01 5.79
C ALA A 200 -17.59 19.49 6.04
#